data_AF-A0A2J6Q0Y9-F1
#
_entry.id   AF-A0A2J6Q0Y9-F1
#
_cell.length_a   1.000
_cell.length_b   1.000
_cell.length_c   1.000
_cell.angle_alpha   90.00
_cell.angle_beta   90.00
_cell.angle_gamma   90.00
#
_symmetry.space_group_name_H-M   'P 1'
#
loop_
_entity.id
_entity.type
_entity.pdbx_description
1 polymer ?
#
loop_
_entity_poly.entity_id
_entity_poly.type
_entity_poly.pdbx_seq_one_letter_code
_entity_poly.pdbx_strand_id
1 'polypeptide(L)' 'MPFKFAALYATLGLNAEPKPSPEEIRKAYRARALELHPDKNPSDSDARARFQHLSKAYEALL' A
#
# COMPACT_ATOMS: atom_id res chain seq x y z
N MET A 1 15.89 14.91 -4.11
CA MET A 1 15.01 14.05 -4.95
C MET A 1 13.66 13.82 -4.26
N PRO A 2 12.56 14.47 -4.67
CA PRO A 2 11.22 14.27 -4.08
C PRO A 2 10.44 13.02 -4.59
N PHE A 3 10.98 12.25 -5.53
CA PHE A 3 10.22 11.24 -6.30
C PHE A 3 9.87 9.93 -5.56
N LYS A 4 10.40 9.66 -4.37
CA LYS A 4 10.16 8.36 -3.71
C LYS A 4 8.72 8.20 -3.21
N PHE A 5 8.08 9.27 -2.76
CA PHE A 5 6.75 9.18 -2.16
C PHE A 5 5.65 8.82 -3.18
N ALA A 6 5.77 9.30 -4.42
CA ALA A 6 4.78 9.04 -5.46
C ALA A 6 4.62 7.55 -5.80
N ALA A 7 5.72 6.81 -5.85
CA ALA A 7 5.71 5.37 -6.07
C ALA A 7 5.08 4.60 -4.90
N LEU A 8 5.28 5.07 -3.66
CA LEU A 8 4.68 4.47 -2.47
C LEU A 8 3.16 4.67 -2.47
N TYR A 9 2.69 5.89 -2.76
CA TYR A 9 1.25 6.17 -2.90
C TYR A 9 0.63 5.31 -4.02
N ALA A 10 1.29 5.18 -5.16
CA ALA A 10 0.82 4.32 -6.25
C ALA A 10 0.69 2.85 -5.84
N THR A 11 1.57 2.35 -4.97
CA THR A 11 1.50 0.98 -4.41
C THR A 11 0.24 0.77 -3.56
N LEU A 12 -0.20 1.82 -2.87
CA LEU A 12 -1.48 1.84 -2.13
C LEU A 12 -2.69 2.13 -3.02
N GLY A 13 -2.46 2.52 -4.28
CA GLY A 13 -3.50 2.97 -5.21
C GLY A 13 -3.95 4.42 -4.96
N LEU A 14 -3.10 5.23 -4.34
CA LEU A 14 -3.34 6.65 -4.07
C LEU A 14 -2.53 7.53 -5.04
N ASN A 15 -3.11 8.68 -5.39
CA ASN A 15 -2.36 9.71 -6.10
C ASN A 15 -1.45 10.46 -5.13
N ALA A 16 -0.23 10.77 -5.59
CA ALA A 16 0.73 11.56 -4.84
C ALA A 16 0.36 13.05 -4.80
N GLU A 17 -0.40 13.50 -5.80
CA GLU A 17 -0.86 14.88 -5.96
C GLU A 17 -2.35 14.91 -6.28
N PRO A 18 -3.18 15.59 -5.46
CA PRO A 18 -2.81 16.22 -4.19
C PRO A 18 -2.31 15.20 -3.15
N LYS A 19 -1.43 15.62 -2.23
CA LYS A 19 -0.88 14.75 -1.18
C LYS A 19 -2.04 14.13 -0.38
N PRO A 20 -2.14 12.80 -0.29
CA PRO A 20 -3.25 12.17 0.40
C PRO A 20 -3.11 12.37 1.91
N SER A 21 -4.25 12.59 2.57
CA SER A 21 -4.31 12.72 4.02
C SER A 21 -3.95 11.40 4.70
N PRO A 22 -3.42 11.42 5.94
CA PRO A 22 -3.10 10.20 6.69
C PRO A 22 -4.30 9.25 6.86
N GLU A 23 -5.52 9.79 6.88
CA GLU A 23 -6.76 9.01 6.89
C GLU A 23 -6.98 8.22 5.59
N GLU A 24 -6.74 8.86 4.43
CA GLU A 24 -6.84 8.22 3.11
C GLU A 24 -5.76 7.16 2.94
N ILE A 25 -4.53 7.42 3.40
CA ILE A 25 -3.43 6.45 3.39
C ILE A 25 -3.80 5.23 4.24
N ARG A 26 -4.34 5.42 5.44
CA ARG A 26 -4.84 4.32 6.30
C ARG A 26 -5.97 3.54 5.64
N LYS A 27 -6.92 4.23 5.01
CA LYS A 27 -8.08 3.62 4.36
C LYS A 27 -7.67 2.77 3.17
N ALA A 28 -6.81 3.31 2.30
CA ALA A 28 -6.27 2.59 1.14
C ALA A 28 -5.41 1.40 1.57
N TYR A 29 -4.55 1.56 2.59
CA TYR A 29 -3.78 0.47 3.16
C TYR A 29 -4.68 -0.66 3.67
N ARG A 30 -5.72 -0.35 4.46
CA ARG A 30 -6.63 -1.38 4.98
C ARG A 30 -7.38 -2.11 3.86
N ALA A 31 -7.86 -1.38 2.85
CA ALA A 31 -8.54 -1.98 1.70
C ALA A 31 -7.61 -2.95 0.97
N ARG A 32 -6.40 -2.50 0.61
CA ARG A 32 -5.40 -3.33 -0.08
C ARG A 32 -4.89 -4.49 0.77
N ALA A 33 -4.71 -4.29 2.07
CA ALA A 33 -4.29 -5.34 3.00
C ALA A 33 -5.32 -6.47 3.10
N LEU A 34 -6.62 -6.14 3.03
CA LEU A 34 -7.71 -7.12 2.99
C LEU A 34 -7.78 -7.84 1.64
N GLU A 35 -7.52 -7.13 0.54
CA GLU A 35 -7.48 -7.73 -0.82
C GLU A 35 -6.28 -8.65 -1.02
N LEU A 36 -5.10 -8.25 -0.51
CA LEU A 36 -3.85 -9.00 -0.59
C LEU A 36 -3.67 -9.97 0.59
N HIS A 37 -4.68 -10.14 1.43
CA HIS A 37 -4.57 -10.98 2.62
C HIS A 37 -4.29 -12.44 2.20
N PRO A 38 -3.28 -13.11 2.79
CA PRO A 38 -2.92 -14.48 2.42
C PRO A 38 -4.04 -15.48 2.70
N ASP A 39 -4.92 -15.19 3.66
CA ASP A 39 -6.13 -16.00 3.94
C ASP A 39 -7.12 -16.02 2.77
N LYS A 40 -7.27 -14.88 2.05
CA LYS A 40 -8.10 -14.79 0.85
C LYS A 40 -7.38 -15.24 -0.41
N ASN A 41 -6.05 -15.25 -0.40
CA ASN A 41 -5.21 -15.67 -1.51
C ASN A 41 -4.28 -16.83 -1.12
N PRO A 42 -4.81 -17.97 -0.67
CA PRO A 42 -3.99 -19.08 -0.17
C PRO A 42 -3.16 -19.75 -1.27
N SER A 43 -3.55 -19.61 -2.53
CA SER A 43 -2.77 -20.11 -3.69
C SER A 43 -1.77 -19.12 -4.26
N ASP A 44 -1.80 -17.86 -3.81
CA ASP A 44 -0.94 -16.82 -4.38
C ASP A 44 0.33 -16.69 -3.53
N SER A 45 1.41 -17.31 -3.99
CA SER A 45 2.72 -17.24 -3.32
C SER A 45 3.28 -15.82 -3.26
N ASP A 46 2.80 -14.93 -4.15
CA ASP A 46 3.23 -13.54 -4.24
C ASP A 46 2.43 -12.63 -3.30
N ALA A 47 1.26 -13.05 -2.79
CA ALA A 47 0.45 -12.28 -1.85
C ALA A 47 1.25 -11.86 -0.61
N ARG A 48 2.11 -12.73 -0.10
CA ARG A 48 3.01 -12.39 1.03
C ARG A 48 4.05 -11.33 0.66
N ALA A 49 4.58 -11.36 -0.56
CA ALA A 49 5.54 -10.36 -1.04
C ALA A 49 4.84 -9.01 -1.27
N ARG A 50 3.67 -9.02 -1.90
CA ARG A 50 2.82 -7.83 -2.12
C ARG A 50 2.37 -7.20 -0.82
N PHE A 51 1.94 -8.00 0.16
CA PHE A 51 1.56 -7.51 1.48
C PHE A 51 2.73 -6.85 2.21
N GLN A 52 3.93 -7.47 2.19
CA GLN A 52 5.14 -6.85 2.73
C GLN A 52 5.50 -5.55 2.03
N HIS A 53 5.36 -5.49 0.70
CA HIS A 53 5.61 -4.28 -0.06
C HIS A 53 4.61 -3.17 0.33
N LEU A 54 3.34 -3.51 0.52
CA LEU A 54 2.29 -2.61 0.96
C LEU A 54 2.58 -2.06 2.38
N SER A 55 2.99 -2.90 3.33
CA SER A 55 3.37 -2.47 4.68
C SER A 55 4.60 -1.56 4.66
N LYS A 56 5.65 -1.90 3.89
CA LYS A 56 6.83 -1.03 3.73
C LYS A 56 6.48 0.32 3.12
N ALA A 57 5.59 0.33 2.13
CA ALA A 57 5.10 1.56 1.53
C ALA A 57 4.35 2.41 2.55
N TYR A 58 3.46 1.79 3.34
CA TYR A 58 2.73 2.46 4.40
C TYR A 58 3.64 3.02 5.50
N GLU A 59 4.62 2.26 5.99
CA GLU A 59 5.60 2.72 6.98
C GLU A 59 6.45 3.90 6.47
N ALA A 60 6.80 3.91 5.18
CA ALA A 60 7.56 5.00 4.59
C ALA A 60 6.72 6.28 4.33
N LEU A 61 5.38 6.16 4.39
CA LEU A 61 4.44 7.27 4.23
C LEU A 61 3.89 7.81 5.55
N LEU A 62 4.00 7.03 6.62
CA LEU A 62 3.60 7.39 7.99
C LEU A 62 4.58 8.44 8.56
#